data_AF-A0A926VWK7-F1
#
_entry.id   AF-A0A926VWK7-F1
#
_cell.length_a   1.000
_cell.length_b   1.000
_cell.length_c   1.000
_cell.angle_alpha   90.00
_cell.angle_beta   90.00
_cell.angle_gamma   90.00
#
_symmetry.space_group_name_H-M   'P 1'
#
loop_
_entity.id
_entity.type
_entity.pdbx_description
1 polymer ?
#
loop_
_entity_poly.entity_id
_entity_poly.type
_entity_poly.pdbx_seq_one_letter_code
_entity_poly.pdbx_strand_id
1 'polypeptide(L)' 'MTQVFVGENEGIESALRRFKREVSKAGIFPDMRKHRHFETPLEKHKRKEVARHKQRKRNFRRD' A
#
# COMPACT_ATOMS: atom_id res chain seq x y z
N MET A 1 -10.75 -1.21 3.70
CA MET A 1 -11.01 -2.65 3.46
C MET A 1 -11.00 -2.87 1.95
N THR A 2 -10.57 -4.04 1.48
CA THR A 2 -10.53 -4.39 0.04
C THR A 2 -11.32 -5.66 -0.20
N GLN A 3 -12.20 -5.64 -1.21
CA GLN A 3 -12.99 -6.80 -1.60
C GLN A 3 -12.70 -7.12 -3.06
N VAL A 4 -12.49 -8.41 -3.36
CA VAL A 4 -12.29 -8.91 -4.72
C VAL A 4 -13.28 -10.03 -4.94
N PHE A 5 -14.17 -9.83 -5.92
CA PHE A 5 -15.08 -10.87 -6.39
C PHE A 5 -14.38 -11.69 -7.48
N VAL A 6 -14.48 -13.01 -7.38
CA VAL A 6 -13.90 -13.97 -8.32
C VAL A 6 -14.94 -14.27 -9.40
N GLY A 7 -14.53 -14.25 -10.67
CA GLY A 7 -15.41 -14.57 -11.79
C GLY A 7 -15.61 -16.08 -11.97
N GLU A 8 -16.70 -16.49 -12.62
CA GLU A 8 -17.08 -17.90 -12.79
C GLU A 8 -16.00 -18.77 -13.48
N ASN A 9 -15.18 -18.19 -14.35
CA ASN A 9 -14.09 -18.86 -15.08
C ASN A 9 -12.71 -18.27 -14.77
N GLU A 10 -12.52 -17.63 -13.61
CA GLU A 10 -11.24 -17.06 -13.25
C GLU A 10 -10.31 -18.09 -12.59
N GLY A 11 -9.10 -18.24 -13.14
CA GLY A 11 -8.05 -19.02 -12.50
C GLY A 11 -7.62 -18.41 -11.16
N ILE A 12 -7.41 -19.26 -10.15
CA ILE A 12 -7.05 -18.85 -8.77
C ILE A 12 -5.86 -17.88 -8.71
N GLU A 13 -4.84 -18.07 -9.54
CA GLU A 13 -3.65 -17.22 -9.54
C GLU A 13 -3.97 -15.78 -10.02
N SER A 14 -4.87 -15.64 -11.00
CA SER A 14 -5.36 -14.34 -11.44
C SER A 14 -6.08 -13.61 -10.32
N ALA A 15 -6.99 -14.31 -9.63
CA ALA A 15 -7.75 -13.75 -8.51
C ALA A 15 -6.81 -13.29 -7.38
N LEU A 16 -5.81 -14.10 -7.01
CA LEU A 16 -4.81 -13.77 -6.00
C LEU A 16 -3.94 -12.57 -6.41
N ARG A 17 -3.57 -12.47 -7.70
CA ARG A 17 -2.80 -11.33 -8.21
C ARG A 17 -3.60 -10.03 -8.12
N ARG A 18 -4.90 -10.05 -8.46
CA ARG A 18 -5.79 -8.89 -8.30
C ARG A 18 -5.96 -8.53 -6.83
N PHE A 19 -6.23 -9.51 -5.97
CA PHE A 19 -6.32 -9.30 -4.52
C PHE A 19 -5.07 -8.63 -3.96
N LYS A 20 -3.87 -9.15 -4.26
CA LYS A 20 -2.61 -8.56 -3.79
C LYS A 20 -2.42 -7.11 -4.26
N ARG A 21 -2.85 -6.80 -5.50
CA ARG A 21 -2.83 -5.44 -6.04
C ARG A 21 -3.80 -4.52 -5.29
N GLU A 22 -5.04 -4.94 -5.08
CA GLU A 22 -6.04 -4.14 -4.36
C GLU A 22 -5.63 -3.91 -2.90
N VAL A 23 -5.14 -4.93 -2.20
CA VAL A 23 -4.61 -4.80 -0.82
C VAL A 23 -3.45 -3.80 -0.76
N SER A 24 -2.55 -3.85 -1.75
CA SER A 24 -1.41 -2.93 -1.83
C SER A 24 -1.86 -1.51 -2.16
N LYS A 25 -2.82 -1.35 -3.08
CA LYS A 25 -3.40 -0.06 -3.50
C LYS A 25 -4.14 0.61 -2.35
N ALA A 26 -4.85 -0.16 -1.54
CA ALA A 26 -5.56 0.33 -0.36
C ALA A 26 -4.64 0.66 0.82
N GLY A 27 -3.32 0.40 0.73
CA GLY A 27 -2.37 0.81 1.77
C GLY A 27 -2.49 0.04 3.09
N ILE A 28 -3.16 -1.12 3.10
CA ILE A 28 -3.48 -1.88 4.33
C ILE A 28 -2.21 -2.25 5.11
N PHE A 29 -1.16 -2.72 4.43
CA PHE A 29 0.11 -3.08 5.10
C PHE A 29 0.85 -1.87 5.69
N PRO A 30 1.05 -0.75 4.96
CA PRO A 30 1.55 0.50 5.54
C PRO A 30 0.76 0.98 6.76
N ASP A 31 -0.58 0.93 6.68
CA ASP A 31 -1.44 1.35 7.79
C ASP A 31 -1.26 0.43 8.99
N MET A 32 -1.27 -0.88 8.79
CA MET A 32 -0.98 -1.82 9.87
C MET A 32 0.38 -1.54 10.51
N ARG A 33 1.43 -1.27 9.73
CA ARG A 33 2.77 -0.96 10.26
C ARG A 33 2.80 0.34 11.09
N LYS A 34 2.12 1.39 10.63
CA LYS A 34 2.03 2.68 11.33
C LYS A 34 1.30 2.56 12.68
N HIS A 35 0.27 1.70 12.76
CA HIS A 35 -0.54 1.57 13.97
C HIS A 35 -0.07 0.44 14.91
N ARG A 36 1.02 -0.27 14.59
CA ARG A 36 1.58 -1.35 15.45
C ARG A 36 2.08 -0.85 16.80
N HIS A 37 2.51 0.40 16.87
CA HIS A 37 2.95 1.07 18.09
C HIS A 37 2.61 2.55 17.98
N PHE A 38 2.63 3.25 19.12
CA PHE A 38 2.48 4.70 19.14
C PHE A 38 3.67 5.37 18.43
N GLU A 39 3.37 6.29 17.51
CA GLU A 39 4.35 7.21 16.94
C GLU A 39 4.20 8.58 17.60
N THR A 40 5.29 9.13 18.10
CA THR A 40 5.33 10.53 18.54
C THR A 40 5.06 11.49 17.38
N PRO A 41 4.66 12.75 17.66
CA PRO A 41 4.42 13.74 16.60
C PRO A 41 5.62 13.93 15.65
N LEU A 42 6.85 13.88 16.18
CA LEU A 42 8.08 14.02 15.42
C LEU A 42 8.33 12.82 14.50
N GLU A 43 8.13 11.60 15.00
CA GLU A 43 8.27 10.37 14.20
C GLU A 43 7.25 10.32 13.06
N LYS A 44 6.00 10.72 13.36
CA LYS A 44 4.94 10.85 12.35
C LYS A 44 5.32 11.87 11.26
N HIS A 45 5.94 13.00 11.64
CA HIS A 45 6.44 13.98 10.68
C HIS A 45 7.57 13.41 9.80
N LYS A 46 8.59 12.81 10.43
CA LYS A 46 9.72 12.17 9.74
C LYS A 46 9.26 11.09 8.75
N ARG A 47 8.32 10.22 9.15
CA ARG A 47 7.76 9.17 8.27
C ARG A 47 7.06 9.77 7.04
N LYS A 48 6.27 10.84 7.22
CA LYS A 48 5.60 11.54 6.11
C LYS A 48 6.59 12.18 5.14
N GLU A 49 7.65 12.81 5.63
CA GLU A 49 8.73 13.39 4.80
C GLU A 49 9.39 12.32 3.93
N VAL A 50 9.81 11.21 4.55
CA VAL A 50 10.45 10.10 3.83
C VAL A 50 9.51 9.49 2.78
N ALA A 51 8.22 9.35 3.10
CA ALA A 51 7.22 8.85 2.15
C ALA A 51 7.09 9.78 0.93
N ARG A 52 7.00 11.11 1.14
CA ARG A 52 6.96 12.10 0.05
C ARG A 52 8.22 12.08 -0.79
N HIS A 53 9.40 12.04 -0.17
CA HIS A 53 10.67 12.00 -0.88
C HIS A 53 10.78 10.75 -1.78
N LYS A 54 10.38 9.58 -1.25
CA LYS A 54 10.33 8.33 -2.03
C LYS A 54 9.35 8.42 -3.20
N GLN A 55 8.18 9.03 -3.01
CA GLN A 55 7.20 9.23 -4.08
C GLN A 55 7.73 10.15 -5.18
N ARG A 56 8.34 11.29 -4.83
CA ARG A 56 8.97 12.21 -5.77
C ARG A 56 10.06 11.51 -6.59
N LYS A 57 10.98 10.79 -5.93
CA LYS A 57 12.04 10.03 -6.61
C LYS A 57 11.49 8.96 -7.56
N ARG A 58 10.37 8.32 -7.21
CA ARG A 58 9.71 7.34 -8.08
C ARG A 58 9.07 7.98 -9.30
N ASN A 59 8.45 9.16 -9.14
CA ASN A 59 7.84 9.87 -10.25
C ASN A 59 8.90 10.39 -11.23
N PHE A 60 9.97 10.99 -10.73
CA PHE A 60 11.10 11.47 -11.55
C PHE A 60 11.77 10.36 -12.38
N ARG A 61 11.73 9.10 -11.92
CA ARG A 61 12.27 7.94 -12.67
C ARG A 61 11.32 7.40 -13.74
N ARG A 62 10.07 7.85 -13.75
CA ARG A 62 9.05 7.42 -14.71
C ARG A 62 8.91 8.38 -15.89
N ASP A 63 9.32 9.64 -15.67
CA ASP A 63 9.57 10.64 -16.72
C ASP A 63 10.92 10.35 -17.40
#